data_AF-A0AAU8CCL8-F1
#
_entry.id   AF-A0AAU8CCL8-F1
#
_cell.length_a   1.000
_cell.length_b   1.000
_cell.length_c   1.000
_cell.angle_alpha   90.00
_cell.angle_beta   90.00
_cell.angle_gamma   90.00
#
_symmetry.space_group_name_H-M   'P 1'
#
loop_
_entity.id
_entity.type
_entity.pdbx_description
1 polymer ?
#
loop_
_entity_poly.entity_id
_entity_poly.type
_entity_poly.pdbx_seq_one_letter_code
_entity_poly.pdbx_strand_id
1 'polypeptide(L)'
;MSIEVEFGSMETADEYRREHEQYICPVDDDARRKTVAFVSDTPDWLLDRAQVEAASSRDERTADGGQVELTDSEKDRLGPFTGSNNYRKAAAVKGVMLDAGVDDWTSYYDATLTVDEHRDLADRAAREGGGGRRLDAEDSTDERLSRAESAMGEECDHARDHCEHGDPDACEFLTDACGYDDDEVAAILDEDDPDSEQDIEGEAAGALGRAWQGYKAAIARLSQEIDDALEAKRNAEQAAAAINAIRADHGQEPIELERLEELSDRLAVEGERAHDAEGHTEQQNS
;
A
#
# COMPACT_ATOMS: atom_id res chain seq x y z
N MET A 1 17.08 -17.25 -36.63
CA MET A 1 17.40 -15.94 -36.01
C MET A 1 17.42 -16.19 -34.52
N SER A 2 18.37 -15.59 -33.80
CA SER A 2 18.45 -15.67 -32.35
C SER A 2 18.01 -14.36 -31.71
N ILE A 3 17.58 -14.43 -30.47
CA ILE A 3 17.19 -13.28 -29.65
C ILE A 3 18.18 -13.23 -28.48
N GLU A 4 18.90 -12.13 -28.33
CA GLU A 4 19.98 -12.00 -27.35
C GLU A 4 19.52 -11.22 -26.12
N VAL A 5 19.79 -11.76 -24.93
CA VAL A 5 19.52 -11.10 -23.63
C VAL A 5 20.80 -11.10 -22.80
N GLU A 6 21.24 -9.92 -22.35
CA GLU A 6 22.49 -9.75 -21.58
C GLU A 6 22.22 -9.55 -20.08
N PHE A 7 22.58 -10.57 -19.29
CA PHE A 7 22.40 -10.62 -17.85
C PHE A 7 23.52 -9.87 -17.09
N GLY A 8 23.21 -9.43 -15.87
CA GLY A 8 24.17 -8.72 -15.02
C GLY A 8 25.32 -9.59 -14.50
N SER A 9 25.08 -10.88 -14.32
CA SER A 9 26.04 -11.87 -13.82
C SER A 9 26.25 -13.03 -14.80
N MET A 10 27.43 -13.65 -14.74
CA MET A 10 27.73 -14.85 -15.53
C MET A 10 26.96 -16.07 -15.00
N GLU A 11 26.79 -16.14 -13.68
CA GLU A 11 26.12 -17.22 -12.97
C GLU A 11 24.64 -17.31 -13.37
N THR A 12 23.95 -16.18 -13.42
CA THR A 12 22.55 -16.08 -13.86
C THR A 12 22.41 -16.47 -15.34
N ALA A 13 23.32 -16.02 -16.20
CA ALA A 13 23.32 -16.42 -17.61
C ALA A 13 23.51 -17.94 -17.76
N ASP A 14 24.42 -18.54 -16.97
CA ASP A 14 24.69 -19.98 -16.98
C ASP A 14 23.56 -20.80 -16.34
N GLU A 15 22.79 -20.22 -15.43
CA GLU A 15 21.55 -20.81 -14.92
C GLU A 15 20.48 -20.92 -15.99
N TYR A 16 20.21 -19.83 -16.72
CA TYR A 16 19.28 -19.85 -17.84
C TYR A 16 19.67 -20.87 -18.91
N ARG A 17 20.97 -21.01 -19.19
CA ARG A 17 21.46 -22.05 -20.13
C ARG A 17 21.17 -23.46 -19.64
N ARG A 18 21.29 -23.72 -18.33
CA ARG A 18 21.04 -25.04 -17.73
C ARG A 18 19.56 -25.37 -17.66
N GLU A 19 18.73 -24.42 -17.22
CA GLU A 19 17.31 -24.65 -17.00
C GLU A 19 16.48 -24.63 -18.29
N HIS A 20 16.98 -23.94 -19.31
CA HIS A 20 16.26 -23.68 -20.55
C HIS A 20 17.05 -24.08 -21.79
N GLU A 21 17.90 -25.12 -21.67
CA GLU A 21 18.75 -25.63 -22.75
C GLU A 21 17.99 -25.81 -24.07
N GLN A 22 16.73 -26.26 -24.02
CA GLN A 22 15.91 -26.46 -25.22
C GLN A 22 15.59 -25.18 -26.01
N TYR A 23 15.77 -24.02 -25.39
CA TYR A 23 15.50 -22.70 -25.99
C TYR A 23 16.79 -21.91 -26.28
N ILE A 24 17.97 -22.45 -25.96
CA ILE A 24 19.25 -21.79 -26.25
C ILE A 24 19.65 -22.04 -27.71
N CYS A 25 20.08 -20.99 -28.41
CA CYS A 25 20.52 -21.09 -29.79
C CYS A 25 21.90 -21.77 -29.86
N PRO A 26 22.03 -22.99 -30.43
CA PRO A 26 23.29 -23.74 -30.41
C PRO A 26 24.37 -23.17 -31.33
N VAL A 27 24.01 -22.23 -32.21
CA VAL A 27 24.92 -21.61 -33.17
C VAL A 27 25.45 -20.26 -32.67
N ASP A 28 24.59 -19.49 -32.00
CA ASP A 28 24.87 -18.09 -31.65
C ASP A 28 25.18 -17.91 -30.15
N ASP A 29 24.78 -18.83 -29.26
CA ASP A 29 25.10 -18.73 -27.84
C ASP A 29 26.58 -19.04 -27.55
N ASP A 30 27.22 -18.17 -26.78
CA ASP A 30 28.60 -18.33 -26.31
C ASP A 30 28.61 -18.32 -24.79
N ALA A 31 28.76 -19.50 -24.19
CA ALA A 31 28.82 -19.71 -22.74
C ALA A 31 30.02 -19.05 -22.04
N ARG A 32 30.84 -18.25 -22.75
CA ARG A 32 31.86 -17.37 -22.16
C ARG A 32 31.35 -15.95 -21.93
N ARG A 33 30.12 -15.64 -22.36
CA ARG A 33 29.48 -14.32 -22.24
C ARG A 33 28.30 -14.38 -21.28
N LYS A 34 27.99 -13.22 -20.70
CA LYS A 34 26.76 -13.00 -19.91
C LYS A 34 25.51 -12.82 -20.78
N THR A 35 25.70 -12.79 -22.09
CA THR A 35 24.63 -12.74 -23.08
C THR A 35 24.20 -14.14 -23.44
N VAL A 36 22.92 -14.44 -23.24
CA VAL A 36 22.31 -15.70 -23.64
C VAL A 36 21.58 -15.47 -24.96
N ALA A 37 21.90 -16.28 -25.96
CA ALA A 37 21.19 -16.26 -27.24
C ALA A 37 20.10 -17.33 -27.25
N PHE A 38 18.84 -16.91 -27.37
CA PHE A 38 17.67 -17.78 -27.46
C PHE A 38 17.31 -18.08 -28.92
N VAL A 39 16.69 -19.23 -29.19
CA VAL A 39 16.11 -19.52 -30.51
C VAL A 39 14.90 -18.62 -30.79
N SER A 40 14.61 -18.32 -32.06
CA SER A 40 13.46 -17.47 -32.43
C SER A 40 12.10 -18.00 -31.98
N ASP A 41 11.98 -19.31 -31.75
CA ASP A 41 10.74 -19.96 -31.34
C ASP A 41 10.57 -20.00 -29.80
N THR A 42 11.42 -19.26 -29.08
CA THR A 42 11.34 -19.16 -27.61
C THR A 42 10.03 -18.47 -27.22
N PRO A 43 9.25 -19.04 -26.29
CA PRO A 43 8.01 -18.42 -25.85
C PRO A 43 8.22 -17.01 -25.27
N ASP A 44 7.34 -16.08 -25.61
CA ASP A 44 7.42 -14.68 -25.18
C ASP A 44 7.54 -14.53 -23.65
N TRP A 45 6.79 -15.32 -22.88
CA TRP A 45 6.85 -15.30 -21.41
C TRP A 45 8.25 -15.60 -20.85
N LEU A 46 9.05 -16.41 -21.54
CA LEU A 46 10.40 -16.77 -21.13
C LEU A 46 11.38 -15.66 -21.51
N LEU A 47 11.22 -15.05 -22.68
CA LEU A 47 12.01 -13.90 -23.11
C LEU A 47 11.73 -12.69 -22.23
N ASP A 48 10.48 -12.47 -21.85
CA ASP A 48 10.07 -11.39 -20.95
C ASP A 48 10.66 -11.60 -19.55
N ARG A 49 10.62 -12.83 -19.03
CA ARG A 49 11.25 -13.16 -17.74
C ARG A 49 12.77 -12.96 -17.78
N ALA A 50 13.43 -13.44 -18.84
CA ALA A 50 14.86 -13.26 -19.03
C ALA A 50 15.26 -11.78 -19.10
N GLN A 51 14.47 -10.94 -19.79
CA GLN A 51 14.70 -9.49 -19.87
C GLN A 51 14.51 -8.79 -18.53
N VAL A 52 13.48 -9.16 -17.78
CA VAL A 52 13.22 -8.61 -16.43
C VAL A 52 14.37 -8.92 -15.49
N GLU A 53 14.82 -10.17 -15.48
CA GLU A 53 15.91 -10.59 -14.60
C GLU A 53 17.24 -9.99 -15.04
N ALA A 54 17.50 -9.92 -16.35
CA ALA A 54 18.66 -9.23 -16.89
C ALA A 54 18.70 -7.74 -16.56
N ALA A 55 17.55 -7.07 -16.48
CA ALA A 55 17.43 -5.69 -16.00
C ALA A 55 17.71 -5.61 -14.48
N SER A 56 17.09 -6.49 -13.69
CA SER A 56 17.24 -6.56 -12.23
C SER A 56 18.71 -6.80 -11.81
N SER A 57 19.42 -7.70 -12.48
CA SER A 57 20.82 -8.02 -12.16
C SER A 57 21.82 -6.93 -12.58
N ARG A 58 21.39 -5.94 -13.37
CA ARG A 58 22.22 -4.75 -13.67
C ARG A 58 22.21 -3.74 -12.53
N ASP A 59 21.18 -3.78 -11.68
CA ASP A 59 20.97 -2.84 -10.59
C ASP A 59 21.77 -3.17 -9.31
N GLU A 60 22.30 -4.39 -9.16
CA GLU A 60 23.17 -4.76 -8.02
C GLU A 60 24.51 -4.00 -7.94
N ARG A 61 24.84 -3.15 -8.92
CA ARG A 61 26.07 -2.33 -8.90
C ARG A 61 25.85 -0.82 -8.97
N THR A 62 24.61 -0.32 -8.99
CA THR A 62 24.39 1.13 -8.96
C THR A 62 23.05 1.50 -8.31
N ALA A 63 23.10 1.88 -7.02
CA ALA A 63 22.16 2.73 -6.28
C ALA A 63 20.67 2.34 -6.19
N ASP A 64 20.33 1.74 -5.04
CA ASP A 64 19.30 2.15 -4.06
C ASP A 64 17.99 2.79 -4.60
N GLY A 65 17.10 1.95 -5.11
CA GLY A 65 15.74 2.33 -5.49
C GLY A 65 14.88 1.07 -5.62
N GLY A 66 14.58 0.44 -4.49
CA GLY A 66 13.79 -0.80 -4.42
C GLY A 66 12.39 -0.63 -5.01
N GLN A 67 11.81 -1.75 -5.47
CA GLN A 67 10.42 -1.77 -5.93
C GLN A 67 9.51 -1.42 -4.74
N VAL A 68 8.75 -0.32 -4.85
CA VAL A 68 7.76 0.07 -3.84
C VAL A 68 6.40 -0.41 -4.29
N GLU A 69 5.70 -1.14 -3.41
CA GLU A 69 4.42 -1.74 -3.76
C GLU A 69 3.37 -0.68 -4.09
N LEU A 70 2.53 -0.95 -5.10
CA LEU A 70 1.39 -0.11 -5.42
C LEU A 70 0.25 -0.36 -4.44
N THR A 71 -0.42 0.69 -3.99
CA THR A 71 -1.69 0.57 -3.26
C THR A 71 -2.80 0.14 -4.22
N ASP A 72 -3.91 -0.38 -3.71
CA ASP A 72 -5.02 -0.81 -4.57
C ASP A 72 -5.64 0.36 -5.35
N SER A 73 -5.67 1.57 -4.76
CA SER A 73 -6.08 2.79 -5.46
C SER A 73 -5.13 3.17 -6.61
N GLU A 74 -3.83 2.91 -6.47
CA GLU A 74 -2.84 3.12 -7.53
C GLU A 74 -2.96 2.04 -8.61
N LYS A 75 -3.22 0.79 -8.22
CA LYS A 75 -3.48 -0.32 -9.15
C LYS A 75 -4.68 -0.02 -10.04
N ASP A 76 -5.77 0.47 -9.44
CA ASP A 76 -6.99 0.84 -10.16
C ASP A 76 -6.80 2.07 -11.06
N ARG A 77 -6.02 3.06 -10.61
CA ARG A 77 -5.76 4.28 -11.38
C ARG A 77 -4.84 4.06 -12.58
N LEU A 78 -3.81 3.23 -12.42
CA LEU A 78 -2.76 3.04 -13.43
C LEU A 78 -3.00 1.80 -14.31
N GLY A 79 -3.93 0.94 -13.90
CA GLY A 79 -4.35 -0.21 -14.67
C GLY A 79 -5.07 0.17 -15.98
N PRO A 80 -5.26 -0.80 -16.89
CA PRO A 80 -4.87 -2.20 -16.78
C PRO A 80 -3.38 -2.42 -17.07
N PHE A 81 -2.74 -3.29 -16.27
CA PHE A 81 -1.34 -3.65 -16.42
C PHE A 81 -1.17 -4.72 -17.51
N THR A 82 -1.03 -4.26 -18.76
CA THR A 82 -0.77 -5.12 -19.92
C THR A 82 0.29 -4.50 -20.84
N GLY A 83 1.08 -5.34 -21.51
CA GLY A 83 2.10 -4.90 -22.47
C GLY A 83 3.15 -3.98 -21.84
N SER A 84 3.36 -2.79 -22.42
CA SER A 84 4.34 -1.80 -21.95
C SER A 84 3.98 -1.16 -20.60
N ASN A 85 2.72 -1.30 -20.17
CA ASN A 85 2.26 -0.90 -18.85
C ASN A 85 2.21 -2.15 -17.95
N ASN A 86 3.23 -2.41 -17.13
CA ASN A 86 3.20 -3.56 -16.23
C ASN A 86 3.40 -3.13 -14.78
N TYR A 87 2.85 -3.94 -13.88
CA TYR A 87 2.84 -3.67 -12.44
C TYR A 87 4.24 -3.44 -11.86
N ARG A 88 5.22 -4.29 -12.22
CA ARG A 88 6.60 -4.17 -11.71
C ARG A 88 7.27 -2.88 -12.17
N LYS A 89 6.99 -2.43 -13.39
CA LYS A 89 7.46 -1.13 -13.88
C LYS A 89 6.85 0.01 -13.08
N ALA A 90 5.54 -0.02 -12.84
CA ALA A 90 4.88 1.00 -12.03
C ALA A 90 5.43 1.03 -10.59
N ALA A 91 5.66 -0.13 -9.97
CA ALA A 91 6.30 -0.24 -8.65
C ALA A 91 7.74 0.31 -8.62
N ALA A 92 8.53 0.05 -9.68
CA ALA A 92 9.87 0.60 -9.82
C ALA A 92 9.86 2.12 -10.04
N VAL A 93 8.94 2.64 -10.86
CA VAL A 93 8.77 4.08 -11.07
C VAL A 93 8.31 4.78 -9.80
N LYS A 94 7.41 4.16 -9.02
CA LYS A 94 7.02 4.64 -7.70
C LYS A 94 8.25 4.80 -6.80
N GLY A 95 9.09 3.76 -6.71
CA GLY A 95 10.35 3.83 -5.95
C GLY A 95 11.25 4.98 -6.40
N VAL A 96 11.47 5.13 -7.71
CA VAL A 96 12.27 6.23 -8.29
C VAL A 96 11.70 7.62 -7.95
N MET A 97 10.39 7.79 -8.05
CA MET A 97 9.74 9.08 -7.81
C MET A 97 9.75 9.45 -6.33
N LEU A 98 9.51 8.48 -5.45
CA LEU A 98 9.57 8.67 -4.00
C LEU A 98 11.01 8.94 -3.53
N ASP A 99 12.01 8.27 -4.10
CA ASP A 99 13.43 8.55 -3.84
C ASP A 99 13.81 9.99 -4.22
N ALA A 100 13.26 10.49 -5.33
CA ALA A 100 13.40 11.88 -5.74
C ALA A 100 12.56 12.87 -4.91
N GLY A 101 11.73 12.42 -3.96
CA GLY A 101 10.87 13.24 -3.12
C GLY A 101 9.59 13.74 -3.82
N VAL A 102 9.06 12.97 -4.78
CA VAL A 102 7.84 13.27 -5.53
C VAL A 102 6.70 12.38 -5.02
N ASP A 103 5.92 12.90 -4.07
CA ASP A 103 4.84 12.14 -3.40
C ASP A 103 3.66 11.83 -4.35
N ASP A 104 3.25 12.80 -5.19
CA ASP A 104 2.22 12.59 -6.22
C ASP A 104 2.80 11.99 -7.51
N TRP A 105 3.48 10.86 -7.38
CA TRP A 105 4.15 10.20 -8.50
C TRP A 105 3.17 9.73 -9.60
N THR A 106 1.92 9.39 -9.24
CA THR A 106 0.92 8.90 -10.20
C THR A 106 0.58 9.92 -11.29
N SER A 107 0.70 11.22 -10.98
CA SER A 107 0.53 12.31 -11.95
C SER A 107 1.67 12.42 -12.98
N TYR A 108 2.81 11.78 -12.69
CA TYR A 108 3.99 11.75 -13.55
C TYR A 108 4.24 10.38 -14.19
N TYR A 109 3.40 9.38 -13.91
CA TYR A 109 3.55 8.05 -14.47
C TYR A 109 3.08 8.00 -15.93
N ASP A 110 3.97 7.61 -16.84
CA ASP A 110 3.68 7.38 -18.25
C ASP A 110 3.97 5.92 -18.64
N ALA A 111 2.91 5.20 -19.00
CA ALA A 111 2.97 3.80 -19.43
C ALA A 111 3.86 3.55 -20.67
N THR A 112 4.23 4.57 -21.42
CA THR A 112 5.09 4.48 -22.63
C THR A 112 6.57 4.71 -22.34
N LEU A 113 6.90 5.30 -21.20
CA LEU A 113 8.28 5.56 -20.79
C LEU A 113 8.88 4.38 -20.02
N THR A 114 10.20 4.25 -20.14
CA THR A 114 11.04 3.34 -19.36
C THR A 114 11.27 3.85 -17.94
N VAL A 115 11.74 3.00 -17.02
CA VAL A 115 12.09 3.41 -15.65
C VAL A 115 13.18 4.48 -15.67
N ASP A 116 14.16 4.35 -16.55
CA ASP A 116 15.26 5.31 -16.72
C ASP A 116 14.74 6.68 -17.16
N GLU A 117 13.81 6.73 -18.11
CA GLU A 117 13.17 7.99 -18.54
C GLU A 117 12.31 8.63 -17.45
N HIS A 118 11.76 7.82 -16.54
CA HIS A 118 11.09 8.34 -15.34
C HIS A 118 12.08 8.87 -14.30
N ARG A 119 13.35 8.43 -14.26
CA ARG A 119 14.35 9.04 -13.38
C ARG A 119 14.59 10.50 -13.76
N ASP A 120 14.77 10.79 -15.05
CA ASP A 120 14.93 12.16 -15.55
C ASP A 120 13.68 13.03 -15.29
N LEU A 121 12.50 12.41 -15.31
CA LEU A 121 11.24 13.06 -15.00
C LEU A 121 11.10 13.36 -13.50
N ALA A 122 11.46 12.39 -12.64
CA ALA A 122 11.46 12.53 -11.18
C ALA A 122 12.40 13.66 -10.74
N ASP A 123 13.60 13.69 -11.34
CA ASP A 123 14.61 14.73 -11.12
C ASP A 123 14.12 16.14 -11.50
N ARG A 124 13.21 16.24 -12.48
CA ARG A 124 12.59 17.51 -12.89
C ARG A 124 11.41 17.88 -11.99
N ALA A 125 10.55 16.91 -11.70
CA ALA A 125 9.38 17.07 -10.84
C ALA A 125 9.79 17.51 -9.42
N ALA A 126 10.85 16.93 -8.86
CA ALA A 126 11.42 17.34 -7.58
C ALA A 126 11.89 18.81 -7.55
N ARG A 127 12.39 19.32 -8.69
CA ARG A 127 12.88 20.70 -8.83
C ARG A 127 11.75 21.71 -9.09
N GLU A 128 10.69 21.29 -9.78
CA GLU A 128 9.57 22.16 -10.19
C GLU A 128 8.41 22.17 -9.18
N GLY A 129 8.23 21.09 -8.40
CA GLY A 129 7.09 20.83 -7.52
C GLY A 129 7.14 21.44 -6.11
N GLY A 130 8.14 22.24 -5.77
CA GLY A 130 8.13 23.00 -4.50
C GLY A 130 8.56 22.20 -3.27
N GLY A 131 9.76 21.61 -3.29
CA GLY A 131 10.50 21.15 -2.11
C GLY A 131 10.98 22.30 -1.21
N GLY A 132 10.06 23.14 -0.76
CA GLY A 132 10.27 24.15 0.27
C GLY A 132 10.33 23.50 1.65
N ARG A 133 11.37 22.72 1.92
CA ARG A 133 11.93 22.47 3.26
C ARG A 133 13.32 21.87 3.08
N ARG A 134 14.33 22.76 3.00
CA ARG A 134 15.66 22.41 3.49
C ARG A 134 15.53 22.22 4.99
N LEU A 135 15.34 20.98 5.44
CA LEU A 135 15.73 20.57 6.77
C LEU A 135 16.97 19.71 6.57
N ASP A 136 18.12 20.34 6.82
CA ASP A 136 19.39 19.66 6.96
C ASP A 136 19.28 18.71 8.17
N ALA A 137 18.79 17.51 7.92
CA ALA A 137 18.96 16.30 8.70
C ALA A 137 18.61 15.15 7.75
N GLU A 138 19.64 14.53 7.19
CA GLU A 138 19.52 13.31 6.40
C GLU A 138 18.93 12.24 7.30
N ASP A 139 17.60 12.09 7.30
CA ASP A 139 16.95 10.85 7.73
C ASP A 139 17.59 9.76 6.87
N SER A 140 18.40 8.92 7.50
CA SER A 140 19.07 7.81 6.82
C SER A 140 18.02 6.87 6.22
N THR A 141 18.40 6.10 5.18
CA THR A 141 17.52 5.07 4.61
C THR A 141 16.98 4.15 5.72
N ASP A 142 17.79 3.85 6.74
CA ASP A 142 17.41 3.08 7.93
C ASP A 142 16.36 3.79 8.81
N GLU A 143 16.41 5.11 8.99
CA GLU A 143 15.40 5.87 9.75
C GLU A 143 14.06 5.97 9.00
N ARG A 144 14.10 6.02 7.67
CA ARG A 144 12.88 6.00 6.83
C ARG A 144 12.28 4.59 6.76
N LEU A 145 13.12 3.56 6.65
CA LEU A 145 12.70 2.16 6.69
C LEU A 145 12.10 1.85 8.06
N SER A 146 12.76 2.24 9.14
CA SER A 146 12.26 2.08 10.50
C SER A 146 10.93 2.81 10.72
N ARG A 147 10.71 3.97 10.09
CA ARG A 147 9.41 4.67 10.14
C ARG A 147 8.34 3.93 9.34
N ALA A 148 8.67 3.37 8.18
CA ALA A 148 7.74 2.57 7.38
C ALA A 148 7.40 1.23 8.05
N GLU A 149 8.39 0.56 8.64
CA GLU A 149 8.22 -0.63 9.48
C GLU A 149 7.43 -0.30 10.74
N SER A 150 7.63 0.87 11.35
CA SER A 150 6.82 1.33 12.48
C SER A 150 5.38 1.60 12.05
N ALA A 151 5.16 2.20 10.87
CA ALA A 151 3.83 2.43 10.34
C ALA A 151 3.11 1.12 9.98
N MET A 152 3.80 0.14 9.39
CA MET A 152 3.24 -1.20 9.17
C MET A 152 3.01 -1.96 10.48
N GLY A 153 3.89 -1.78 11.46
CA GLY A 153 3.70 -2.31 12.82
C GLY A 153 2.44 -1.71 13.46
N GLU A 154 2.25 -0.39 13.36
CA GLU A 154 1.04 0.30 13.79
C GLU A 154 -0.20 -0.21 13.06
N GLU A 155 -0.10 -0.52 11.76
CA GLU A 155 -1.20 -1.04 10.93
C GLU A 155 -1.56 -2.50 11.27
N CYS A 156 -0.57 -3.34 11.59
CA CYS A 156 -0.80 -4.68 12.12
C CYS A 156 -1.34 -4.67 13.56
N ASP A 157 -0.88 -3.75 14.40
CA ASP A 157 -1.44 -3.53 15.74
C ASP A 157 -2.90 -3.07 15.64
N HIS A 158 -3.22 -2.21 14.66
CA HIS A 158 -4.58 -1.77 14.40
C HIS A 158 -5.47 -2.91 13.88
N ALA A 159 -4.98 -3.71 12.94
CA ALA A 159 -5.68 -4.89 12.44
C ALA A 159 -5.90 -5.92 13.55
N ARG A 160 -4.95 -6.07 14.48
CA ARG A 160 -5.09 -6.90 15.68
C ARG A 160 -6.25 -6.42 16.54
N ASP A 161 -6.32 -5.13 16.83
CA ASP A 161 -7.43 -4.54 17.60
C ASP A 161 -8.77 -4.74 16.89
N HIS A 162 -8.85 -4.50 15.57
CA HIS A 162 -10.07 -4.75 14.81
C HIS A 162 -10.48 -6.24 14.78
N CYS A 163 -9.51 -7.15 14.67
CA CYS A 163 -9.76 -8.58 14.72
C CYS A 163 -10.22 -9.03 16.12
N GLU A 164 -9.65 -8.48 17.20
CA GLU A 164 -10.10 -8.70 18.58
C GLU A 164 -11.59 -8.34 18.72
N HIS A 165 -11.98 -7.24 18.08
CA HIS A 165 -13.35 -6.79 17.93
C HIS A 165 -14.13 -7.44 16.77
N GLY A 166 -13.70 -8.61 16.28
CA GLY A 166 -14.45 -9.50 15.38
C GLY A 166 -14.66 -8.96 13.96
N ASP A 167 -13.80 -8.07 13.50
CA ASP A 167 -13.77 -7.66 12.10
C ASP A 167 -13.13 -8.76 11.23
N PRO A 168 -13.91 -9.40 10.32
CA PRO A 168 -13.39 -10.50 9.51
C PRO A 168 -12.33 -10.05 8.50
N ASP A 169 -12.42 -8.81 7.99
CA ASP A 169 -11.49 -8.28 7.00
C ASP A 169 -10.14 -7.96 7.69
N ALA A 170 -10.19 -7.49 8.94
CA ALA A 170 -8.99 -7.29 9.74
C ALA A 170 -8.31 -8.61 10.16
N CYS A 171 -9.10 -9.65 10.47
CA CYS A 171 -8.54 -10.97 10.74
C CYS A 171 -7.91 -11.60 9.49
N GLU A 172 -8.48 -11.40 8.31
CA GLU A 172 -7.88 -11.81 7.04
C GLU A 172 -6.58 -11.05 6.77
N PHE A 173 -6.56 -9.73 7.03
CA PHE A 173 -5.36 -8.91 6.90
C PHE A 173 -4.22 -9.34 7.82
N LEU A 174 -4.52 -9.78 9.04
CA LEU A 174 -3.49 -10.29 9.97
C LEU A 174 -2.79 -11.54 9.41
N THR A 175 -3.53 -12.44 8.79
CA THR A 175 -2.97 -13.65 8.17
C THR A 175 -2.19 -13.31 6.89
N ASP A 176 -2.75 -12.46 6.04
CA ASP A 176 -2.23 -12.20 4.69
C ASP A 176 -1.06 -11.20 4.67
N ALA A 177 -1.11 -10.16 5.51
CA ALA A 177 -0.14 -9.06 5.51
C ALA A 177 0.76 -9.06 6.75
N CYS A 178 0.25 -9.46 7.92
CA CYS A 178 0.99 -9.43 9.18
C CYS A 178 1.62 -10.76 9.59
N GLY A 179 1.33 -11.85 8.86
CA GLY A 179 1.97 -13.15 9.03
C GLY A 179 1.51 -13.95 10.24
N TYR A 180 0.35 -13.64 10.80
CA TYR A 180 -0.29 -14.42 11.87
C TYR A 180 -0.78 -15.75 11.31
N ASP A 181 -0.73 -16.81 12.12
CA ASP A 181 -1.37 -18.08 11.77
C ASP A 181 -2.83 -18.17 12.27
N ASP A 182 -3.60 -19.08 11.69
CA ASP A 182 -5.03 -19.24 11.99
C ASP A 182 -5.29 -19.52 13.49
N ASP A 183 -4.35 -20.17 14.18
CA ASP A 183 -4.47 -20.46 15.62
C ASP A 183 -4.19 -19.19 16.46
N GLU A 184 -3.28 -18.33 16.03
CA GLU A 184 -3.03 -17.01 16.64
C GLU A 184 -4.21 -16.04 16.43
N VAL A 185 -4.82 -16.02 15.25
CA VAL A 185 -6.03 -15.23 14.96
C VAL A 185 -7.22 -15.73 15.79
N ALA A 186 -7.38 -17.04 15.93
CA ALA A 186 -8.43 -17.61 16.78
C ALA A 186 -8.23 -17.24 18.27
N ALA A 187 -7.00 -17.19 18.75
CA ALA A 187 -6.70 -16.75 20.11
C ALA A 187 -7.03 -15.28 20.36
N ILE A 188 -6.76 -14.39 19.38
CA ILE A 188 -7.14 -12.96 19.44
C ILE A 188 -8.66 -12.81 19.55
N LEU A 189 -9.42 -13.66 18.85
CA LEU A 189 -10.88 -13.67 18.91
C LEU A 189 -11.43 -14.21 20.23
N ASP A 190 -10.70 -15.13 20.89
CA ASP A 190 -11.05 -15.79 22.16
C ASP A 190 -10.58 -15.01 23.41
N GLU A 191 -9.62 -14.08 23.31
CA GLU A 191 -9.05 -13.32 24.44
C GLU A 191 -10.08 -12.42 25.16
N ASP A 192 -11.21 -12.13 24.50
CA ASP A 192 -12.23 -11.18 24.94
C ASP A 192 -13.61 -11.83 25.18
N ASP A 193 -13.66 -13.15 25.40
CA ASP A 193 -14.84 -13.84 25.94
C ASP A 193 -14.72 -13.96 27.47
N PRO A 194 -15.18 -12.96 28.27
CA PRO A 194 -15.10 -13.01 29.72
C PRO A 194 -15.98 -14.09 30.36
N ASP A 195 -16.68 -14.92 29.58
CA ASP A 195 -17.63 -15.90 30.12
C ASP A 195 -17.73 -17.16 29.24
N SER A 196 -16.60 -17.79 28.96
CA SER A 196 -16.54 -19.19 28.50
C SER A 196 -17.12 -20.20 29.53
N GLU A 197 -17.67 -19.73 30.67
CA GLU A 197 -18.48 -20.50 31.62
C GLU A 197 -20.01 -20.37 31.38
N GLN A 198 -20.49 -20.04 30.18
CA GLN A 198 -21.94 -19.93 29.94
C GLN A 198 -22.63 -21.27 29.60
N ASP A 199 -23.57 -21.67 30.46
CA ASP A 199 -24.58 -22.75 30.38
C ASP A 199 -25.47 -22.75 29.09
N ILE A 200 -25.14 -21.93 28.09
CA ILE A 200 -25.92 -21.76 26.87
C ILE A 200 -25.37 -22.68 25.80
N GLU A 201 -26.00 -23.85 25.64
CA GLU A 201 -25.64 -24.84 24.63
C GLU A 201 -26.58 -24.80 23.40
N GLY A 202 -26.13 -25.43 22.31
CA GLY A 202 -26.97 -25.72 21.15
C GLY A 202 -27.36 -24.48 20.32
N GLU A 203 -28.61 -24.42 19.87
CA GLU A 203 -29.10 -23.38 18.96
C GLU A 203 -28.98 -21.95 19.56
N ALA A 204 -29.14 -21.83 20.88
CA ALA A 204 -29.00 -20.57 21.59
C ALA A 204 -27.55 -20.09 21.61
N ALA A 205 -26.58 -20.99 21.77
CA ALA A 205 -25.15 -20.67 21.70
C ALA A 205 -24.78 -20.11 20.33
N GLY A 206 -25.26 -20.77 19.27
CA GLY A 206 -25.05 -20.31 17.89
C GLY A 206 -25.72 -18.96 17.60
N ALA A 207 -26.90 -18.70 18.18
CA ALA A 207 -27.58 -17.42 18.05
C ALA A 207 -26.83 -16.29 18.80
N LEU A 208 -26.34 -16.58 20.00
CA LEU A 208 -25.54 -15.66 20.81
C LEU A 208 -24.21 -15.33 20.11
N GLY A 209 -23.50 -16.33 19.60
CA GLY A 209 -22.28 -16.13 18.83
C GLY A 209 -22.50 -15.22 17.61
N ARG A 210 -23.58 -15.42 16.85
CA ARG A 210 -23.94 -14.52 15.73
C ARG A 210 -24.25 -13.10 16.18
N ALA A 211 -24.92 -12.94 17.33
CA ALA A 211 -25.22 -11.62 17.88
C ALA A 211 -23.93 -10.90 18.32
N TRP A 212 -23.01 -11.62 18.96
CA TRP A 212 -21.70 -11.11 19.33
C TRP A 212 -20.88 -10.68 18.13
N GLN A 213 -20.79 -11.51 17.09
CA GLN A 213 -20.10 -11.15 15.85
C GLN A 213 -20.72 -9.93 15.17
N GLY A 214 -22.07 -9.82 15.17
CA GLY A 214 -22.75 -8.63 14.66
C GLY A 214 -22.47 -7.36 15.47
N TYR A 215 -22.35 -7.48 16.79
CA TYR A 215 -21.99 -6.36 17.68
C TYR A 215 -20.56 -5.90 17.44
N LYS A 216 -19.63 -6.85 17.42
CA LYS A 216 -18.21 -6.70 17.13
C LYS A 216 -17.97 -5.95 15.80
N ALA A 217 -18.54 -6.47 14.71
CA ALA A 217 -18.49 -5.83 13.40
C ALA A 217 -19.11 -4.42 13.36
N ALA A 218 -20.18 -4.17 14.13
CA ALA A 218 -20.79 -2.85 14.19
C ALA A 218 -19.91 -1.82 14.91
N ILE A 219 -19.15 -2.22 15.94
CA ILE A 219 -18.18 -1.36 16.62
C ILE A 219 -17.01 -1.04 15.70
N ALA A 220 -16.42 -2.06 15.07
CA ALA A 220 -15.30 -1.87 14.15
C ALA A 220 -15.67 -0.87 13.04
N ARG A 221 -16.85 -1.05 12.43
CA ARG A 221 -17.38 -0.11 11.44
C ARG A 221 -17.57 1.31 12.00
N LEU A 222 -18.13 1.44 13.20
CA LEU A 222 -18.35 2.76 13.79
C LEU A 222 -17.02 3.49 14.07
N SER A 223 -16.00 2.75 14.53
CA SER A 223 -14.66 3.30 14.74
C SER A 223 -14.08 3.86 13.45
N GLN A 224 -14.11 3.08 12.37
CA GLN A 224 -13.61 3.50 11.06
C GLN A 224 -14.31 4.76 10.54
N GLU A 225 -15.65 4.81 10.64
CA GLU A 225 -16.42 5.98 10.15
C GLU A 225 -16.12 7.25 10.95
N ILE A 226 -15.74 7.13 12.23
CA ILE A 226 -15.28 8.26 13.05
C ILE A 226 -13.93 8.76 12.55
N ASP A 227 -12.98 7.86 12.31
CA ASP A 227 -11.64 8.22 11.85
C ASP A 227 -11.68 8.87 10.45
N ASP A 228 -12.45 8.31 9.53
CA ASP A 228 -12.69 8.87 8.20
C ASP A 228 -13.27 10.28 8.27
N ALA A 229 -14.25 10.51 9.15
CA ALA A 229 -14.85 11.83 9.34
C ALA A 229 -13.85 12.85 9.89
N LEU A 230 -12.98 12.45 10.83
CA LEU A 230 -11.93 13.29 11.39
C LEU A 230 -10.87 13.62 10.36
N GLU A 231 -10.46 12.66 9.54
CA GLU A 231 -9.49 12.88 8.46
C GLU A 231 -10.05 13.84 7.40
N ALA A 232 -11.28 13.59 6.93
CA ALA A 232 -11.94 14.44 5.94
C ALA A 232 -12.02 15.91 6.42
N LYS A 233 -12.32 16.12 7.71
CA LYS A 233 -12.32 17.45 8.32
C LYS A 233 -10.93 18.09 8.30
N ARG A 234 -9.88 17.39 8.72
CA ARG A 234 -8.49 17.90 8.69
C ARG A 234 -8.07 18.29 7.27
N ASN A 235 -8.37 17.45 6.29
CA ASN A 235 -8.06 17.70 4.88
C ASN A 235 -8.79 18.96 4.36
N ALA A 236 -10.06 19.13 4.73
CA ALA A 236 -10.83 20.33 4.38
C ALA A 236 -10.27 21.61 5.03
N GLU A 237 -9.85 21.56 6.30
CA GLU A 237 -9.22 22.70 7.00
C GLU A 237 -7.89 23.10 6.36
N GLN A 238 -7.06 22.13 5.97
CA GLN A 238 -5.79 22.38 5.29
C GLN A 238 -6.03 23.01 3.91
N ALA A 239 -6.98 22.49 3.13
CA ALA A 239 -7.35 23.06 1.84
C ALA A 239 -7.91 24.49 1.99
N ALA A 240 -8.75 24.73 3.00
CA ALA A 240 -9.26 26.04 3.35
C ALA A 240 -8.13 27.05 3.64
N ALA A 241 -7.15 26.65 4.45
CA ALA A 241 -5.97 27.46 4.75
C ALA A 241 -5.14 27.77 3.50
N ALA A 242 -4.92 26.77 2.64
CA ALA A 242 -4.19 26.93 1.39
C ALA A 242 -4.89 27.90 0.42
N ILE A 243 -6.22 27.77 0.27
CA ILE A 243 -7.03 28.69 -0.55
C ILE A 243 -6.85 30.13 -0.05
N ASN A 244 -6.95 30.35 1.26
CA ASN A 244 -6.83 31.69 1.82
C ASN A 244 -5.40 32.25 1.74
N ALA A 245 -4.37 31.42 1.83
CA ALA A 245 -2.99 31.82 1.57
C ALA A 245 -2.80 32.30 0.12
N ILE A 246 -3.28 31.53 -0.87
CA ILE A 246 -3.24 31.92 -2.29
C ILE A 246 -3.98 33.24 -2.50
N ARG A 247 -5.16 33.40 -1.92
CA ARG A 247 -5.93 34.66 -2.01
C ARG A 247 -5.13 35.84 -1.48
N ALA A 248 -4.51 35.71 -0.32
CA ALA A 248 -3.69 36.75 0.29
C ALA A 248 -2.48 37.13 -0.59
N ASP A 249 -1.77 36.14 -1.16
CA ASP A 249 -0.63 36.36 -2.07
C ASP A 249 -1.04 37.12 -3.34
N HIS A 250 -2.30 36.99 -3.74
CA HIS A 250 -2.89 37.68 -4.88
C HIS A 250 -3.66 38.97 -4.50
N GLY A 251 -3.51 39.46 -3.27
CA GLY A 251 -4.15 40.69 -2.80
C GLY A 251 -5.68 40.60 -2.68
N GLN A 252 -6.22 39.40 -2.59
CA GLN A 252 -7.63 39.12 -2.35
C GLN A 252 -7.88 38.92 -0.86
N GLU A 253 -9.02 39.40 -0.38
CA GLU A 253 -9.43 39.18 1.01
C GLU A 253 -9.75 37.69 1.26
N PRO A 254 -9.37 37.11 2.41
CA PRO A 254 -9.73 35.74 2.77
C PRO A 254 -11.24 35.50 2.70
N ILE A 255 -11.62 34.27 2.39
CA ILE A 255 -13.02 33.83 2.44
C ILE A 255 -13.24 32.91 3.64
N GLU A 256 -14.43 33.00 4.20
CA GLU A 256 -14.92 32.00 5.15
C GLU A 256 -15.55 30.83 4.39
N LEU A 257 -15.27 29.62 4.86
CA LEU A 257 -15.74 28.38 4.26
C LEU A 257 -16.78 27.72 5.19
N GLU A 258 -17.92 28.40 5.32
CA GLU A 258 -19.03 28.09 6.25
C GLU A 258 -19.53 26.63 6.18
N ARG A 259 -19.42 25.99 5.02
CA ARG A 259 -19.91 24.61 4.83
C ARG A 259 -19.19 23.59 5.71
N LEU A 260 -17.90 23.80 5.97
CA LEU A 260 -17.12 22.90 6.82
C LEU A 260 -17.50 23.06 8.31
N GLU A 261 -17.77 24.29 8.73
CA GLU A 261 -18.26 24.60 10.06
C GLU A 261 -19.65 23.98 10.29
N GLU A 262 -20.59 24.15 9.34
CA GLU A 262 -21.93 23.56 9.41
C GLU A 262 -21.88 22.03 9.57
N LEU A 263 -21.01 21.35 8.82
CA LEU A 263 -20.86 19.90 8.90
C LEU A 263 -20.21 19.46 10.23
N SER A 264 -19.26 20.25 10.74
CA SER A 264 -18.60 19.98 12.03
C SER A 264 -19.58 20.12 13.19
N ASP A 265 -20.41 21.16 13.18
CA ASP A 265 -21.47 21.37 14.17
C ASP A 265 -22.49 20.24 14.13
N ARG A 266 -22.89 19.82 12.93
CA ARG A 266 -23.80 18.68 12.76
C ARG A 266 -23.19 17.40 13.31
N LEU A 267 -21.92 17.12 13.02
CA LEU A 267 -21.23 15.95 13.54
C LEU A 267 -21.20 15.95 15.07
N ALA A 268 -20.93 17.09 15.71
CA ALA A 268 -20.95 17.22 17.16
C ALA A 268 -22.34 16.92 17.75
N VAL A 269 -23.40 17.48 17.16
CA VAL A 269 -24.79 17.25 17.60
C VAL A 269 -25.22 15.79 17.44
N GLU A 270 -24.90 15.15 16.30
CA GLU A 270 -25.26 13.74 16.11
C GLU A 270 -24.41 12.82 16.99
N GLY A 271 -23.15 13.16 17.26
CA GLY A 271 -22.30 12.44 18.20
C GLY A 271 -22.85 12.47 19.63
N GLU A 272 -23.30 13.64 20.10
CA GLU A 272 -23.96 13.78 21.41
C GLU A 272 -25.25 12.95 21.47
N ARG A 273 -26.08 12.98 20.42
CA ARG A 273 -27.29 12.13 20.36
C ARG A 273 -26.99 10.64 20.34
N ALA A 274 -25.93 10.23 19.65
CA ALA A 274 -25.52 8.83 19.58
C ALA A 274 -25.01 8.34 20.95
N HIS A 275 -24.29 9.20 21.68
CA HIS A 275 -23.84 8.94 23.04
C HIS A 275 -25.01 8.83 24.04
N ASP A 276 -26.01 9.71 23.92
CA ASP A 276 -27.14 9.78 24.85
C ASP A 276 -28.28 8.79 24.55
N ALA A 277 -28.27 8.14 23.38
CA ALA A 277 -29.26 7.13 23.02
C ALA A 277 -29.04 5.85 23.86
N GLU A 278 -29.73 5.76 25.00
CA GLU A 278 -29.72 4.66 25.97
C GLU A 278 -29.65 3.25 25.33
N GLY A 279 -28.47 2.63 25.41
CA GLY A 279 -28.22 1.23 25.08
C GLY A 279 -27.65 0.38 26.22
N HIS A 280 -27.48 0.95 27.43
CA HIS A 280 -27.08 0.19 28.61
C HIS A 280 -28.34 -0.30 29.33
N THR A 281 -28.79 -1.52 29.02
CA THR A 281 -29.74 -2.22 29.89
C THR A 281 -29.10 -2.50 31.25
N GLU A 282 -29.22 -1.57 32.19
CA GLU A 282 -29.19 -1.90 33.61
C GLU A 282 -30.43 -2.75 33.91
N GLN A 283 -30.31 -4.07 33.80
CA GLN A 283 -31.33 -4.95 34.36
C GLN A 283 -31.26 -4.83 35.88
N GLN A 284 -32.24 -4.13 36.45
CA GLN A 284 -32.51 -4.14 37.88
C GLN A 284 -32.85 -5.56 38.30
N ASN A 285 -31.91 -6.24 38.97
CA ASN A 285 -32.17 -7.50 39.67
C ASN A 285 -33.26 -7.27 40.73
N SER A 286 -34.42 -7.93 40.53
CA SER A 286 -35.48 -8.08 41.53
C SER A 286 -35.38 -9.42 42.23
#